data_AF-A0A7S3YTZ6-F1
#
_entry.id   AF-A0A7S3YTZ6-F1
#
_cell.length_a   1.000
_cell.length_b   1.000
_cell.length_c   1.000
_cell.angle_alpha   90.00
_cell.angle_beta   90.00
_cell.angle_gamma   90.00
#
_symmetry.space_group_name_H-M   'P 1'
#
loop_
_entity.id
_entity.type
_entity.pdbx_description
1 polymer ?
#
loop_
_entity_poly.entity_id
_entity_poly.type
_entity_poly.pdbx_seq_one_letter_code
_entity_poly.pdbx_strand_id
1 'polypeptide(L)'
;MPSSGQRRLSLGGTMKELRDRFNDCHVFLVKPPGRPAFLGATPERLVSLSGSRLTTTALAGTRPRGATSAEDAKLAKDLLSASKDREEHLLVVQEIESVLNPLSSRVAIPSTPVVRQLRNVQHLETPISADLHPDFAGDLLEILGRLHPTPALGGSPRELALDWIQGNEGWDRGWYAAPLGWVDQDGDGEFIVGIRSALVSNHTSWLFSGCGIVSESIPESEWEETNAKLKAIADALRYDV
;
A
#
# COMPACT_ATOMS: atom_id res chain seq x y z
N MET A 1 -7.36 -29.95 -28.67
CA MET A 1 -6.83 -29.18 -27.52
C MET A 1 -5.87 -28.14 -28.10
N PRO A 2 -6.30 -26.90 -28.34
CA PRO A 2 -5.42 -25.93 -28.98
C PRO A 2 -4.30 -25.54 -28.01
N SER A 3 -3.06 -25.67 -28.46
CA SER A 3 -1.87 -25.11 -27.84
C SER A 3 -2.00 -23.59 -27.83
N SER A 4 -2.48 -23.01 -26.72
CA SER A 4 -2.44 -21.56 -26.53
C SER A 4 -0.97 -21.15 -26.40
N GLY A 5 -0.45 -20.49 -27.43
CA GLY A 5 0.86 -19.85 -27.37
C GLY A 5 0.88 -18.91 -26.17
N GLN A 6 1.64 -19.25 -25.13
CA GLN A 6 1.78 -18.41 -23.94
C GLN A 6 2.51 -17.13 -24.35
N ARG A 7 1.75 -16.05 -24.53
CA ARG A 7 2.32 -14.74 -24.82
C ARG A 7 3.21 -14.33 -23.65
N ARG A 8 4.42 -13.87 -23.97
CA ARG A 8 5.38 -13.42 -22.97
C ARG A 8 4.90 -12.09 -22.38
N LEU A 9 5.03 -11.92 -21.07
CA LEU A 9 4.75 -10.64 -20.43
C LEU A 9 5.80 -9.59 -20.81
N SER A 10 5.32 -8.42 -21.25
CA SER A 10 6.13 -7.28 -21.63
C SER A 10 6.36 -6.39 -20.42
N LEU A 11 7.54 -6.47 -19.80
CA LEU A 11 7.89 -5.60 -18.66
C LEU A 11 7.88 -4.12 -19.08
N GLY A 12 8.49 -3.78 -20.21
CA GLY A 12 8.52 -2.41 -20.72
C GLY A 12 7.12 -1.87 -21.01
N GLY A 13 6.28 -2.65 -21.68
CA GLY A 13 4.89 -2.28 -21.96
C GLY A 13 4.07 -2.10 -20.69
N THR A 14 4.20 -3.02 -19.74
CA THR A 14 3.49 -2.97 -18.44
C THR A 14 3.91 -1.73 -17.63
N MET A 15 5.21 -1.44 -17.55
CA MET A 15 5.72 -0.27 -16.82
C MET A 15 5.32 1.06 -17.47
N LYS A 16 5.19 1.10 -18.81
CA LYS A 16 4.62 2.26 -19.48
C LYS A 16 3.15 2.43 -19.11
N GLU A 17 2.36 1.36 -19.19
CA GLU A 17 0.94 1.42 -18.87
C GLU A 17 0.68 1.85 -17.42
N LEU A 18 1.46 1.34 -16.47
CA LEU A 18 1.35 1.72 -15.06
C LEU A 18 1.59 3.22 -14.86
N ARG A 19 2.63 3.78 -15.49
CA ARG A 19 2.92 5.22 -15.43
C ARG A 19 1.84 6.09 -16.08
N ASP A 20 1.28 5.64 -17.20
CA ASP A 20 0.23 6.38 -17.90
C ASP A 20 -1.10 6.35 -17.13
N ARG A 21 -1.42 5.24 -16.45
CA ARG A 21 -2.69 5.05 -15.73
C ARG A 21 -2.69 5.57 -14.30
N PHE A 22 -1.55 5.51 -13.62
CA PHE A 22 -1.47 5.73 -12.17
C PHE A 22 -0.42 6.80 -11.86
N ASN A 23 -0.60 7.99 -12.45
CA ASN A 23 0.27 9.16 -12.26
C ASN A 23 0.30 9.69 -10.81
N ASP A 24 -0.75 9.42 -10.03
CA ASP A 24 -0.84 9.78 -8.61
C ASP A 24 -0.32 8.67 -7.67
N CYS A 25 0.36 7.65 -8.22
CA CYS A 25 0.95 6.53 -7.50
C CYS A 25 2.47 6.45 -7.71
N HIS A 26 3.16 5.80 -6.79
CA HIS A 26 4.56 5.40 -6.95
C HIS A 26 4.62 4.13 -7.80
N VAL A 27 5.14 4.25 -9.03
CA VAL A 27 5.35 3.11 -9.93
C VAL A 27 6.74 2.53 -9.70
N PHE A 28 6.82 1.23 -9.46
CA PHE A 28 8.07 0.55 -9.12
C PHE A 28 8.31 -0.72 -9.93
N LEU A 29 9.59 -1.09 -10.05
CA LEU A 29 10.06 -2.35 -10.62
C LEU A 29 11.31 -2.82 -9.86
N VAL A 30 11.22 -4.02 -9.28
CA VAL A 30 12.34 -4.74 -8.67
C VAL A 30 12.62 -5.95 -9.55
N LYS A 31 13.78 -5.95 -10.22
CA LYS A 31 14.18 -7.04 -11.13
C LYS A 31 15.61 -7.52 -10.83
N PRO A 32 15.78 -8.47 -9.91
CA PRO A 32 17.09 -9.07 -9.70
C PRO A 32 17.53 -9.88 -10.93
N PRO A 33 18.84 -10.01 -11.18
CA PRO A 33 19.37 -10.90 -12.21
C PRO A 33 18.85 -12.33 -12.03
N GLY A 34 18.38 -12.95 -13.12
CA GLY A 34 17.91 -14.35 -13.11
C GLY A 34 16.62 -14.64 -12.32
N ARG A 35 16.01 -13.67 -11.63
CA ARG A 35 14.77 -13.86 -10.83
C ARG A 35 13.53 -13.24 -11.49
N PRO A 36 12.31 -13.63 -11.09
CA PRO A 36 11.08 -12.91 -11.50
C PRO A 36 11.13 -11.41 -11.18
N ALA A 37 10.34 -10.63 -11.92
CA ALA A 37 10.19 -9.19 -11.72
C ALA A 37 9.05 -8.90 -10.75
N PHE A 38 9.23 -8.01 -9.78
CA PHE A 38 8.15 -7.50 -8.96
C PHE A 38 7.85 -6.06 -9.34
N LEU A 39 6.61 -5.76 -9.67
CA LEU A 39 6.22 -4.45 -10.19
C LEU A 39 4.85 -4.05 -9.66
N GLY A 40 4.56 -2.76 -9.70
CA GLY A 40 3.28 -2.25 -9.23
C GLY A 40 3.17 -0.73 -9.31
N ALA A 41 2.01 -0.25 -8.90
CA ALA A 41 1.72 1.18 -8.76
C ALA A 41 1.03 1.41 -7.41
N THR A 42 1.82 1.67 -6.37
CA THR A 42 1.32 1.82 -5.01
C THR A 42 0.91 3.26 -4.72
N PRO A 43 -0.26 3.49 -4.10
CA PRO A 43 -0.64 4.81 -3.62
C PRO A 43 0.03 5.17 -2.29
N GLU A 44 0.67 4.21 -1.63
CA GLU A 44 1.05 4.29 -0.22
C GLU A 44 2.57 4.44 -0.07
N ARG A 45 2.96 5.63 0.37
CA ARG A 45 4.30 5.90 0.90
C ARG A 45 4.31 5.52 2.36
N LEU A 46 5.19 4.58 2.73
CA LEU A 46 5.35 4.14 4.10
C LEU A 46 6.12 5.15 4.94
N VAL A 47 7.21 5.69 4.40
CA VAL A 47 8.03 6.69 5.10
C VAL A 47 8.93 7.43 4.10
N SER A 48 9.12 8.73 4.31
CA SER A 48 10.19 9.53 3.71
C SER A 48 10.88 10.32 4.80
N LEU A 49 12.20 10.32 4.79
CA LEU A 49 13.05 11.05 5.72
C LEU A 49 14.00 11.99 4.96
N SER A 50 14.06 13.23 5.41
CA SER A 50 15.09 14.19 5.01
C SER A 50 15.60 14.95 6.25
N GLY A 51 16.85 14.68 6.62
CA GLY A 51 17.47 15.11 7.87
C GLY A 51 16.65 14.66 9.07
N SER A 52 16.04 15.61 9.77
CA SER A 52 15.16 15.37 10.93
C SER A 52 13.67 15.40 10.59
N ARG A 53 13.29 15.59 9.32
CA ARG A 53 11.90 15.71 8.89
C ARG A 53 11.40 14.39 8.31
N LEU A 54 10.49 13.75 9.02
CA LEU A 54 9.82 12.54 8.58
C LEU A 54 8.42 12.85 8.03
N THR A 55 8.02 12.17 6.97
CA THR A 55 6.64 12.13 6.48
C THR A 55 6.17 10.70 6.24
N THR A 56 4.93 10.41 6.58
CA THR A 56 4.25 9.13 6.34
C THR A 56 2.76 9.38 6.13
N THR A 57 2.01 8.36 5.74
CA THR A 57 0.59 8.46 5.47
C THR A 57 -0.13 7.24 6.02
N ALA A 58 -1.16 7.46 6.84
CA ALA A 58 -2.12 6.40 7.15
C ALA A 58 -3.11 6.28 5.99
N LEU A 59 -3.21 5.09 5.39
CA LEU A 59 -4.11 4.80 4.27
C LEU A 59 -4.91 3.53 4.57
N ALA A 60 -6.17 3.67 4.96
CA ALA A 60 -7.05 2.57 5.36
C ALA A 60 -8.51 2.98 5.19
N GLY A 61 -9.41 2.00 5.01
CA GLY A 61 -10.77 2.25 4.53
C GLY A 61 -10.80 2.46 3.01
N THR A 62 -11.69 1.75 2.33
CA THR A 62 -11.73 1.72 0.86
C THR A 62 -13.17 1.78 0.35
N ARG A 63 -13.39 2.53 -0.73
CA ARG A 63 -14.57 2.37 -1.58
C ARG A 63 -14.17 2.28 -3.05
N PRO A 64 -14.96 1.59 -3.90
CA PRO A 64 -14.80 1.71 -5.34
C PRO A 64 -15.07 3.14 -5.80
N ARG A 65 -14.67 3.45 -7.04
CA ARG A 65 -15.10 4.66 -7.74
C ARG A 65 -16.51 4.49 -8.30
N GLY A 66 -17.29 5.57 -8.29
CA GLY A 66 -18.65 5.58 -8.85
C GLY A 66 -18.66 5.58 -10.38
N ALA A 67 -19.73 5.11 -11.00
CA ALA A 67 -19.93 5.16 -12.45
C ALA A 67 -20.28 6.58 -12.94
N THR A 68 -20.75 7.44 -12.04
CA THR A 68 -21.04 8.86 -12.30
C THR A 68 -20.40 9.74 -11.22
N SER A 69 -20.17 11.03 -11.51
CA SER A 69 -19.61 11.96 -10.52
C SER A 69 -20.48 12.09 -9.26
N ALA A 70 -21.79 11.98 -9.39
CA ALA A 70 -22.73 12.05 -8.27
C ALA A 70 -22.62 10.80 -7.36
N GLU A 71 -22.53 9.62 -7.98
CA GLU A 71 -22.31 8.36 -7.25
C GLU A 71 -20.94 8.34 -6.59
N ASP A 72 -19.90 8.80 -7.28
CA ASP A 72 -18.53 8.84 -6.77
C ASP A 72 -18.41 9.75 -5.53
N ALA A 73 -19.03 10.93 -5.59
CA ALA A 73 -19.10 11.85 -4.45
C ALA A 73 -19.93 11.28 -3.29
N LYS A 74 -20.99 10.53 -3.58
CA LYS A 74 -21.77 9.82 -2.56
C LYS A 74 -20.91 8.76 -1.86
N LEU A 75 -20.21 7.92 -2.63
CA LEU A 75 -19.31 6.91 -2.07
C LEU A 75 -18.19 7.53 -1.24
N ALA A 76 -17.65 8.68 -1.64
CA ALA A 76 -16.64 9.41 -0.87
C ALA A 76 -17.21 9.91 0.48
N LYS A 77 -18.43 10.46 0.47
CA LYS A 77 -19.10 10.92 1.68
C LYS A 77 -19.48 9.76 2.61
N ASP A 78 -19.91 8.64 2.03
CA ASP A 78 -20.24 7.42 2.76
C ASP A 78 -18.96 6.86 3.42
N LEU A 79 -17.82 6.84 2.71
CA LEU A 79 -16.52 6.43 3.27
C LEU A 79 -16.09 7.30 4.46
N LEU A 80 -16.26 8.63 4.39
CA LEU A 80 -15.93 9.55 5.49
C LEU A 80 -16.82 9.39 6.72
N SER A 81 -18.03 8.84 6.57
CA SER A 81 -19.02 8.74 7.65
C SER A 81 -19.20 7.32 8.18
N ALA A 82 -18.72 6.30 7.47
CA ALA A 82 -18.82 4.90 7.87
C ALA A 82 -17.98 4.61 9.12
N SER A 83 -18.63 4.18 10.20
CA SER A 83 -17.96 3.87 11.48
C SER A 83 -16.87 2.82 11.33
N LYS A 84 -17.15 1.72 10.60
CA LYS A 84 -16.18 0.65 10.34
C LYS A 84 -14.87 1.18 9.74
N ASP A 85 -14.95 1.88 8.61
CA ASP A 85 -13.76 2.39 7.91
C ASP A 85 -13.00 3.42 8.76
N ARG A 86 -13.72 4.23 9.54
CA ARG A 86 -13.10 5.19 10.45
C ARG A 86 -12.38 4.51 11.61
N GLU A 87 -12.94 3.45 12.16
CA GLU A 87 -12.32 2.67 13.24
C GLU A 87 -11.07 1.95 12.72
N GLU A 88 -11.15 1.29 11.57
CA GLU A 88 -10.00 0.70 10.89
C GLU A 88 -8.90 1.76 10.63
N HIS A 89 -9.28 2.92 10.10
CA HIS A 89 -8.34 4.00 9.84
C HIS A 89 -7.70 4.57 11.11
N LEU A 90 -8.49 4.74 12.18
CA LEU A 90 -8.01 5.28 13.45
C LEU A 90 -6.96 4.36 14.08
N LEU A 91 -7.13 3.03 13.99
CA LEU A 91 -6.13 2.08 14.46
C LEU A 91 -4.78 2.27 13.76
N VAL A 92 -4.78 2.49 12.45
CA VAL A 92 -3.54 2.76 11.69
C VAL A 92 -2.90 4.06 12.14
N VAL A 93 -3.68 5.13 12.30
CA VAL A 93 -3.18 6.44 12.76
C VAL A 93 -2.57 6.33 14.16
N GLN A 94 -3.25 5.67 15.09
CA GLN A 94 -2.81 5.53 16.48
C GLN A 94 -1.51 4.72 16.59
N GLU A 95 -1.35 3.67 15.78
CA GLU A 95 -0.13 2.87 15.78
C GLU A 95 1.06 3.65 15.18
N ILE A 96 0.83 4.40 14.11
CA ILE A 96 1.88 5.27 13.55
C ILE A 96 2.26 6.35 14.57
N GLU A 97 1.28 6.96 15.23
CA GLU A 97 1.51 7.95 16.29
C GLU A 97 2.31 7.37 17.46
N SER A 98 1.97 6.16 17.92
CA SER A 98 2.66 5.49 19.04
C SER A 98 4.12 5.19 18.71
N VAL A 99 4.41 4.83 17.45
CA VAL A 99 5.78 4.61 16.95
C VAL A 99 6.56 5.93 16.85
N LEU A 100 5.95 7.00 16.33
CA LEU A 100 6.67 8.25 16.06
C LEU A 100 6.87 9.13 17.30
N ASN A 101 5.94 9.13 18.25
CA ASN A 101 6.02 9.95 19.47
C ASN A 101 7.35 9.81 20.25
N PRO A 102 7.88 8.61 20.55
CA PRO A 102 9.15 8.50 21.26
C PRO A 102 10.37 8.91 20.43
N LEU A 103 10.24 9.03 19.11
CA LEU A 103 11.34 9.37 18.19
C LEU A 103 11.39 10.87 17.87
N SER A 104 10.35 11.62 18.25
CA SER A 104 10.08 12.94 17.69
C SER A 104 9.83 13.99 18.77
N SER A 105 10.39 15.17 18.55
CA SER A 105 10.07 16.37 19.34
C SER A 105 8.65 16.88 19.07
N ARG A 106 8.10 16.57 17.89
CA ARG A 106 6.75 16.92 17.47
C ARG A 106 6.23 15.92 16.45
N VAL A 107 4.99 15.47 16.62
CA VAL A 107 4.22 14.76 15.60
C VAL A 107 3.01 15.60 15.23
N ALA A 108 2.77 15.79 13.94
CA ALA A 108 1.65 16.54 13.41
C ALA A 108 0.71 15.59 12.66
N ILE A 109 -0.50 15.42 13.21
CA ILE A 109 -1.55 14.55 12.70
C ILE A 109 -2.84 15.38 12.59
N PRO A 110 -3.43 15.54 11.40
CA PRO A 110 -4.74 16.13 11.24
C PRO A 110 -5.80 15.35 12.04
N SER A 111 -6.76 16.05 12.66
CA SER A 111 -7.81 15.42 13.47
C SER A 111 -8.86 14.65 12.66
N THR A 112 -8.90 14.87 11.34
CA THR A 112 -9.85 14.24 10.44
C THR A 112 -9.13 13.74 9.18
N PRO A 113 -9.41 12.51 8.72
CA PRO A 113 -8.89 12.04 7.45
C PRO A 113 -9.53 12.80 6.28
N VAL A 114 -8.86 12.78 5.14
CA VAL A 114 -9.39 13.24 3.84
C VAL A 114 -9.65 12.04 2.93
N VAL A 115 -10.48 12.23 1.90
CA VAL A 115 -10.64 11.18 0.86
C VAL A 115 -9.61 11.40 -0.23
N ARG A 116 -8.72 10.43 -0.41
CA ARG A 116 -7.84 10.37 -1.59
C ARG A 116 -8.51 9.53 -2.67
N GLN A 117 -8.87 10.18 -3.77
CA GLN A 117 -9.46 9.52 -4.93
C GLN A 117 -8.34 9.01 -5.85
N LEU A 118 -8.24 7.68 -6.01
CA LEU A 118 -7.37 7.04 -6.99
C LEU A 118 -8.20 6.61 -8.21
N ARG A 119 -7.53 6.16 -9.27
CA ARG A 119 -8.20 5.76 -10.51
C ARG A 119 -9.24 4.64 -10.33
N ASN A 120 -8.97 3.67 -9.46
CA ASN A 120 -9.80 2.46 -9.30
C ASN A 120 -10.59 2.44 -7.98
N VAL A 121 -10.10 3.11 -6.95
CA VAL A 121 -10.69 3.14 -5.60
C VAL A 121 -10.47 4.50 -4.96
N GLN A 122 -11.09 4.75 -3.82
CA GLN A 122 -10.82 5.90 -2.96
C GLN A 122 -10.60 5.44 -1.53
N HIS A 123 -9.74 6.16 -0.81
CA HIS A 123 -9.29 5.80 0.53
C HIS A 123 -9.46 6.95 1.53
N LEU A 124 -9.62 6.61 2.81
CA LEU A 124 -9.32 7.58 3.86
C LEU A 124 -7.81 7.72 3.97
N GLU A 125 -7.34 8.96 4.00
CA GLU A 125 -5.94 9.32 4.07
C GLU A 125 -5.73 10.32 5.21
N THR A 126 -4.74 10.03 6.07
CA THR A 126 -4.24 11.01 7.05
C THR A 126 -2.74 11.22 6.81
N PRO A 127 -2.33 12.39 6.28
CA PRO A 127 -0.91 12.70 6.14
C PRO A 127 -0.31 13.02 7.51
N ILE A 128 0.79 12.37 7.85
CA ILE A 128 1.47 12.49 9.14
C ILE A 128 2.89 13.01 8.90
N SER A 129 3.33 13.95 9.73
CA SER A 129 4.72 14.42 9.70
C SER A 129 5.29 14.52 11.10
N ALA A 130 6.60 14.33 11.23
CA ALA A 130 7.27 14.40 12.51
C ALA A 130 8.61 15.12 12.39
N ASP A 131 8.94 15.89 13.43
CA ASP A 131 10.25 16.51 13.62
C ASP A 131 11.03 15.65 14.62
N LEU A 132 11.92 14.80 14.08
CA LEU A 132 12.68 13.81 14.82
C LEU A 132 13.65 14.45 15.81
N HIS A 133 13.93 13.74 16.91
CA HIS A 133 15.08 14.08 17.75
C HIS A 133 16.39 13.91 16.95
N PRO A 134 17.45 14.68 17.30
CA PRO A 134 18.73 14.60 16.61
C PRO A 134 19.32 13.19 16.52
N ASP A 135 19.08 12.35 17.52
CA ASP A 135 19.57 10.96 17.58
C ASP A 135 18.94 10.03 16.52
N PHE A 136 17.82 10.44 15.90
CA PHE A 136 17.12 9.69 14.85
C PHE A 136 17.19 10.38 13.48
N ALA A 137 17.86 11.53 13.37
CA ALA A 137 18.04 12.20 12.09
C ALA A 137 18.95 11.33 11.19
N GLY A 138 18.51 11.07 9.96
CA GLY A 138 19.20 10.16 9.05
C GLY A 138 19.21 8.69 9.49
N ASP A 139 18.28 8.24 10.35
CA ASP A 139 18.18 6.82 10.72
C ASP A 139 16.93 6.15 10.12
N LEU A 140 16.76 6.27 8.79
CA LEU A 140 15.57 5.80 8.10
C LEU A 140 15.31 4.30 8.28
N LEU A 141 16.36 3.46 8.32
CA LEU A 141 16.19 2.00 8.40
C LEU A 141 15.70 1.56 9.77
N GLU A 142 16.16 2.17 10.87
CA GLU A 142 15.65 1.91 12.22
C GLU A 142 14.17 2.31 12.32
N ILE A 143 13.84 3.50 11.82
CA ILE A 143 12.47 4.00 11.81
C ILE A 143 11.57 3.10 10.97
N LEU A 144 12.04 2.66 9.81
CA LEU A 144 11.34 1.74 8.93
C LEU A 144 11.03 0.42 9.63
N GLY A 145 11.97 -0.14 10.38
CA GLY A 145 11.78 -1.39 11.14
C GLY A 145 10.70 -1.28 12.21
N ARG A 146 10.54 -0.10 12.80
CA ARG A 146 9.48 0.19 13.78
C ARG A 146 8.12 0.39 13.13
N LEU A 147 8.06 1.07 12.00
CA LEU A 147 6.81 1.33 11.26
C LEU A 147 6.29 0.10 10.50
N HIS A 148 7.17 -0.71 9.93
CA HIS A 148 6.78 -1.81 9.05
C HIS A 148 6.58 -3.13 9.82
N PRO A 149 5.49 -3.87 9.61
CA PRO A 149 4.27 -3.45 8.91
C PRO A 149 3.37 -2.59 9.80
N THR A 150 2.68 -1.63 9.18
CA THR A 150 1.59 -0.89 9.82
C THR A 150 0.37 -1.81 9.97
N PRO A 151 -0.63 -1.46 10.81
CA PRO A 151 -1.85 -2.26 10.93
C PRO A 151 -2.61 -2.45 9.62
N ALA A 152 -2.47 -1.52 8.65
CA ALA A 152 -3.06 -1.64 7.31
C ALA A 152 -2.55 -2.86 6.52
N LEU A 153 -1.39 -3.41 6.91
CA LEU A 153 -0.69 -4.50 6.20
C LEU A 153 -0.51 -5.74 7.08
N GLY A 154 -0.23 -5.53 8.36
CA GLY A 154 0.11 -6.57 9.33
C GLY A 154 -0.93 -6.78 10.44
N GLY A 155 -1.92 -5.89 10.59
CA GLY A 155 -2.92 -5.92 11.65
C GLY A 155 -2.44 -5.42 13.02
N SER A 156 -3.34 -5.43 14.01
CA SER A 156 -3.06 -5.03 15.39
C SER A 156 -3.81 -5.93 16.39
N PRO A 157 -3.18 -6.40 17.49
CA PRO A 157 -1.76 -6.25 17.84
C PRO A 157 -0.82 -6.96 16.85
N ARG A 158 0.31 -6.31 16.52
CA ARG A 158 1.21 -6.70 15.42
C ARG A 158 1.62 -8.17 15.43
N GLU A 159 2.21 -8.66 16.51
CA GLU A 159 2.70 -10.05 16.60
C GLU A 159 1.57 -11.07 16.40
N LEU A 160 0.44 -10.88 17.09
CA LEU A 160 -0.71 -11.78 17.00
C LEU A 160 -1.33 -11.81 15.60
N ALA A 161 -1.40 -10.64 14.96
CA ALA A 161 -1.95 -10.54 13.61
C ALA A 161 -1.01 -11.14 12.56
N LEU A 162 0.32 -10.98 12.73
CA LEU A 162 1.31 -11.63 11.86
C LEU A 162 1.31 -13.15 12.01
N ASP A 163 1.23 -13.67 13.24
CA ASP A 163 1.09 -15.11 13.51
C ASP A 163 -0.19 -15.66 12.86
N TRP A 164 -1.30 -14.92 12.96
CA TRP A 164 -2.55 -15.30 12.34
C TRP A 164 -2.43 -15.33 10.81
N ILE A 165 -1.85 -14.29 10.20
CA ILE A 165 -1.62 -14.21 8.75
C ILE A 165 -0.79 -15.41 8.28
N GLN A 166 0.34 -15.68 8.95
CA GLN A 166 1.22 -16.78 8.61
C GLN A 166 0.53 -18.15 8.74
N GLY A 167 -0.32 -18.32 9.75
CA GLY A 167 -1.05 -19.56 9.99
C GLY A 167 -2.24 -19.81 9.06
N ASN A 168 -2.82 -18.77 8.45
CA ASN A 168 -4.11 -18.88 7.75
C ASN A 168 -4.06 -18.57 6.24
N GLU A 169 -3.11 -17.78 5.73
CA GLU A 169 -3.10 -17.45 4.29
C GLU A 169 -2.72 -18.63 3.40
N GLY A 170 -1.87 -19.54 3.89
CA GLY A 170 -1.45 -20.73 3.15
C GLY A 170 -0.43 -20.47 2.04
N TRP A 171 0.14 -19.27 1.95
CA TRP A 171 1.21 -18.90 1.03
C TRP A 171 2.12 -17.83 1.64
N ASP A 172 3.35 -17.73 1.13
CA ASP A 172 4.31 -16.69 1.53
C ASP A 172 4.06 -15.42 0.73
N ARG A 173 3.80 -14.30 1.43
CA ARG A 173 3.62 -12.98 0.82
C ARG A 173 4.85 -12.51 0.06
N GLY A 174 6.05 -12.95 0.44
CA GLY A 174 7.30 -12.53 -0.18
C GLY A 174 7.45 -11.01 -0.18
N TRP A 175 7.47 -10.39 -1.37
CA TRP A 175 7.55 -8.92 -1.49
C TRP A 175 6.19 -8.22 -1.41
N TYR A 176 5.08 -8.94 -1.39
CA TYR A 176 3.77 -8.33 -1.22
C TYR A 176 3.67 -7.68 0.16
N ALA A 177 3.24 -6.41 0.18
CA ALA A 177 3.21 -5.53 1.35
C ALA A 177 4.58 -5.18 1.99
N ALA A 178 5.71 -5.65 1.42
CA ALA A 178 7.04 -5.33 1.91
C ALA A 178 7.41 -3.85 1.61
N PRO A 179 8.31 -3.24 2.41
CA PRO A 179 8.83 -1.92 2.13
C PRO A 179 9.81 -1.99 0.95
N LEU A 180 9.62 -1.11 -0.04
CA LEU A 180 10.50 -0.97 -1.20
C LEU A 180 10.97 0.46 -1.30
N GLY A 181 12.27 0.69 -1.47
CA GLY A 181 12.79 2.04 -1.37
C GLY A 181 14.28 2.16 -1.54
N TRP A 182 14.80 3.28 -1.10
CA TRP A 182 16.22 3.60 -1.12
C TRP A 182 16.61 4.37 0.14
N VAL A 183 17.89 4.30 0.47
CA VAL A 183 18.54 5.13 1.48
C VAL A 183 19.81 5.71 0.84
N ASP A 184 20.16 6.96 1.14
CA ASP A 184 21.44 7.54 0.76
C ASP A 184 22.51 7.37 1.85
N GLN A 185 23.67 7.97 1.60
CA GLN A 185 24.83 7.93 2.49
C GLN A 185 24.62 8.69 3.82
N ASP A 186 23.68 9.64 3.84
CA ASP A 186 23.34 10.44 5.01
C ASP A 186 22.23 9.76 5.83
N GLY A 187 21.73 8.62 5.32
CA GLY A 187 20.69 7.80 5.95
C GLY A 187 19.28 8.34 5.73
N ASP A 188 19.13 9.32 4.85
CA ASP A 188 17.86 9.82 4.33
C ASP A 188 17.33 8.92 3.21
N GLY A 189 16.06 9.08 2.85
CA GLY A 189 15.47 8.29 1.77
C GLY A 189 13.95 8.16 1.79
N GLU A 190 13.45 7.17 1.07
CA GLU A 190 12.01 6.92 0.96
C GLU A 190 11.73 5.43 0.75
N PHE A 191 10.71 4.94 1.46
CA PHE A 191 10.12 3.62 1.28
C PHE A 191 8.61 3.71 1.02
N ILE A 192 8.18 2.95 0.03
CA ILE A 192 6.79 2.72 -0.35
C ILE A 192 6.38 1.31 0.05
N VAL A 193 5.07 1.04 0.06
CA VAL A 193 4.53 -0.30 0.34
C VAL A 193 4.33 -1.08 -0.96
N GLY A 194 4.81 -2.33 -1.01
CA GLY A 194 4.69 -3.27 -2.14
C GLY A 194 3.28 -3.81 -2.42
N ILE A 195 2.25 -2.96 -2.40
CA ILE A 195 0.85 -3.29 -2.74
C ILE A 195 0.50 -2.87 -4.18
N ARG A 196 -0.68 -3.28 -4.66
CA ARG A 196 -1.13 -3.08 -6.06
C ARG A 196 -0.09 -3.59 -7.04
N SER A 197 0.35 -4.81 -6.79
CA SER A 197 1.60 -5.36 -7.29
C SER A 197 1.42 -6.75 -7.87
N ALA A 198 2.39 -7.13 -8.70
CA ALA A 198 2.48 -8.45 -9.29
C ALA A 198 3.93 -8.95 -9.32
N LEU A 199 4.10 -10.25 -9.09
CA LEU A 199 5.32 -10.97 -9.38
C LEU A 199 5.17 -11.60 -10.77
N VAL A 200 6.07 -11.24 -11.68
CA VAL A 200 6.01 -11.60 -13.10
C VAL A 200 7.21 -12.46 -13.46
N SER A 201 6.91 -13.69 -13.87
CA SER A 201 7.81 -14.60 -14.57
C SER A 201 7.39 -14.68 -16.05
N ASN A 202 8.26 -15.20 -16.93
CA ASN A 202 8.10 -15.15 -18.40
C ASN A 202 6.67 -15.46 -18.89
N HIS A 203 6.05 -16.50 -18.35
CA HIS A 203 4.73 -16.99 -18.76
C HIS A 203 3.71 -17.04 -17.61
N THR A 204 4.03 -16.48 -16.45
CA THR A 204 3.19 -16.56 -15.25
C THR A 204 3.27 -15.28 -14.46
N SER A 205 2.13 -14.75 -14.05
CA SER A 205 2.03 -13.63 -13.13
C SER A 205 1.23 -14.04 -11.90
N TRP A 206 1.74 -13.66 -10.73
CA TRP A 206 1.02 -13.70 -9.46
C TRP A 206 0.66 -12.27 -9.11
N LEU A 207 -0.63 -12.01 -8.91
CA LEU A 207 -1.15 -10.69 -8.59
C LEU A 207 -1.59 -10.72 -7.13
N PHE A 208 -1.34 -9.65 -6.39
CA PHE A 208 -1.60 -9.62 -4.96
C PHE A 208 -2.61 -8.53 -4.59
N SER A 209 -3.48 -8.85 -3.63
CA SER A 209 -4.47 -7.95 -3.06
C SER A 209 -4.87 -8.41 -1.66
N GLY A 210 -5.39 -7.50 -0.87
CA GLY A 210 -5.77 -7.72 0.52
C GLY A 210 -6.68 -6.60 1.03
N CYS A 211 -7.29 -6.84 2.18
CA CYS A 211 -8.20 -5.94 2.89
C CYS A 211 -7.97 -6.06 4.40
N GLY A 212 -8.33 -5.01 5.13
CA GLY A 212 -8.39 -5.05 6.59
C GLY A 212 -9.64 -5.82 7.02
N ILE A 213 -9.49 -6.70 8.01
CA ILE A 213 -10.61 -7.46 8.58
C ILE A 213 -10.84 -6.98 10.01
N VAL A 214 -12.06 -6.52 10.28
CA VAL A 214 -12.55 -6.13 11.62
C VAL A 214 -13.82 -6.90 11.95
N SER A 215 -14.34 -6.79 13.18
CA SER A 215 -15.54 -7.52 13.64
C SER A 215 -16.78 -7.30 12.76
N GLU A 216 -16.89 -6.11 12.17
CA GLU A 216 -17.99 -5.66 11.33
C GLU A 216 -17.78 -6.00 9.84
N SER A 217 -16.67 -6.66 9.48
CA SER A 217 -16.39 -7.08 8.11
C SER A 217 -17.40 -8.10 7.61
N ILE A 218 -17.84 -7.90 6.36
CA ILE A 218 -18.77 -8.79 5.65
C ILE A 218 -17.96 -9.51 4.57
N PRO A 219 -17.80 -10.85 4.61
CA PRO A 219 -16.91 -11.60 3.71
C PRO A 219 -17.10 -11.28 2.22
N GLU A 220 -18.35 -11.14 1.77
CA GLU A 220 -18.67 -10.82 0.39
C GLU A 220 -18.16 -9.42 0.00
N SER A 221 -18.29 -8.44 0.89
CA SER A 221 -17.78 -7.08 0.65
C SER A 221 -16.26 -7.03 0.61
N GLU A 222 -15.59 -7.79 1.47
CA GLU A 222 -14.12 -7.88 1.47
C GLU A 222 -13.59 -8.56 0.20
N TRP A 223 -14.31 -9.57 -0.29
CA TRP A 223 -14.02 -10.21 -1.57
C TRP A 223 -14.16 -9.22 -2.74
N GLU A 224 -15.21 -8.40 -2.76
CA GLU A 224 -15.39 -7.37 -3.78
C GLU A 224 -14.30 -6.30 -3.72
N GLU A 225 -13.92 -5.87 -2.52
CA GLU A 225 -12.83 -4.92 -2.31
C GLU A 225 -11.49 -5.43 -2.83
N THR A 226 -11.13 -6.68 -2.49
CA THR A 226 -9.87 -7.28 -2.95
C THR A 226 -9.84 -7.42 -4.48
N ASN A 227 -10.96 -7.77 -5.12
CA ASN A 227 -11.08 -7.81 -6.58
C ASN A 227 -10.91 -6.42 -7.22
N ALA A 228 -11.53 -5.38 -6.66
CA ALA A 228 -11.41 -4.01 -7.16
C ALA A 228 -9.97 -3.48 -7.07
N LYS A 229 -9.24 -3.83 -6.01
CA LYS A 229 -7.82 -3.53 -5.85
C LYS A 229 -6.95 -4.30 -6.84
N LEU A 230 -7.23 -5.60 -7.05
CA LEU A 230 -6.49 -6.47 -7.96
C LEU A 230 -6.61 -6.03 -9.43
N LYS A 231 -7.78 -5.51 -9.81
CA LYS A 231 -8.05 -5.01 -11.17
C LYS A 231 -7.04 -3.95 -11.62
N ALA A 232 -6.52 -3.12 -10.71
CA ALA A 232 -5.55 -2.09 -11.03
C ALA A 232 -4.29 -2.65 -11.71
N ILE A 233 -3.72 -3.72 -11.14
CA ILE A 233 -2.53 -4.35 -11.71
C ILE A 233 -2.88 -5.28 -12.86
N ALA A 234 -4.01 -6.00 -12.78
CA ALA A 234 -4.46 -6.90 -13.85
C ALA A 234 -4.67 -6.17 -15.19
N ASP A 235 -5.35 -5.03 -15.18
CA ASP A 235 -5.64 -4.25 -16.38
C ASP A 235 -4.38 -3.56 -16.96
N ALA A 236 -3.30 -3.48 -16.18
CA ALA A 236 -2.04 -2.85 -16.58
C ALA A 236 -1.04 -3.83 -17.23
N LEU A 237 -1.21 -5.14 -17.03
CA LEU A 237 -0.32 -6.14 -17.64
C LEU A 237 -0.38 -6.06 -19.17
N ARG A 238 0.79 -6.02 -19.81
CA ARG A 238 0.95 -6.04 -21.26
C ARG A 238 1.73 -7.27 -21.68
N TYR A 239 1.40 -7.81 -22.84
CA TYR A 239 2.02 -9.00 -23.41
C TYR A 239 2.69 -8.61 -24.73
N ASP A 240 3.85 -9.21 -24.99
CA ASP A 240 4.51 -9.06 -26.28
C ASP A 240 3.59 -9.60 -27.39
N VAL A 241 3.65 -8.96 -28.56
CA VAL A 241 2.87 -9.32 -29.75
C VAL A 241 3.44 -10.57 -30.40
#